data_AF-A0A954PWS5-F1
#
_entry.id   AF-A0A954PWS5-F1
#
_cell.length_a   1.000
_cell.length_b   1.000
_cell.length_c   1.000
_cell.angle_alpha   90.00
_cell.angle_beta   90.00
_cell.angle_gamma   90.00
#
_symmetry.space_group_name_H-M   'P 1'
#
loop_
_entity.id
_entity.type
_entity.pdbx_description
1 polymer ?
#
loop_
_entity_poly.entity_id
_entity_poly.type
_entity_poly.pdbx_seq_one_letter_code
_entity_poly.pdbx_strand_id
1 'polypeptide(L)' 'MTPYRKRNCPITKRLAEDMLIRNFADTTIDAYTYHVRRFADFTGKPLQCATVEDA' A
#
# COMPACT_ATOMS: atom_id res chain seq x y z
N MET A 1 -14.02 -4.67 1.30
CA MET A 1 -12.61 -4.46 0.93
C MET A 1 -12.54 -4.27 -0.58
N THR A 2 -11.96 -3.18 -1.10
CA THR A 2 -11.73 -3.07 -2.55
C THR A 2 -10.52 -3.94 -2.89
N PRO A 3 -10.62 -4.89 -3.84
CA PRO A 3 -9.48 -5.72 -4.22
C PRO A 3 -8.28 -4.89 -4.66
N TYR A 4 -7.07 -5.30 -4.31
CA TYR A 4 -5.83 -4.59 -4.62
C TYR A 4 -5.64 -4.43 -6.14
N ARG A 5 -6.17 -5.39 -6.91
CA ARG A 5 -6.18 -5.37 -8.38
C ARG A 5 -6.97 -4.20 -8.98
N LYS A 6 -7.90 -3.59 -8.23
CA LYS A 6 -8.68 -2.41 -8.67
C LYS A 6 -8.10 -1.08 -8.18
N ARG A 7 -6.96 -1.08 -7.47
CA ARG A 7 -6.32 0.13 -6.95
C ARG A 7 -5.36 0.70 -8.00
N ASN A 8 -5.66 1.91 -8.50
CA ASN A 8 -4.84 2.59 -9.51
C ASN A 8 -3.67 3.42 -8.93
N CYS A 9 -3.36 3.29 -7.64
CA CYS A 9 -2.26 4.04 -7.03
C CYS A 9 -0.91 3.33 -7.32
N PRO A 10 0.08 4.03 -7.91
CA PRO A 10 1.38 3.43 -8.27
C PRO A 10 2.10 2.77 -7.09
N ILE A 11 2.00 3.37 -5.91
CA ILE A 11 2.61 2.87 -4.67
C ILE A 11 1.97 1.54 -4.25
N THR A 12 0.63 1.47 -4.23
CA THR A 12 -0.07 0.22 -3.86
C THR A 12 0.16 -0.89 -4.87
N LYS A 13 0.37 -0.54 -6.14
CA LYS A 13 0.67 -1.50 -7.20
C LYS A 13 2.05 -2.14 -6.99
N ARG A 14 3.09 -1.31 -6.80
CA ARG A 14 4.45 -1.80 -6.51
C ARG A 14 4.48 -2.68 -5.24
N LEU A 15 3.77 -2.27 -4.19
CA LEU A 15 3.66 -3.06 -2.96
C LEU A 15 2.99 -4.41 -3.21
N ALA A 16 1.87 -4.42 -3.94
CA ALA A 16 1.15 -5.66 -4.25
C ALA A 16 2.01 -6.62 -5.09
N GLU A 17 2.76 -6.10 -6.07
CA GLU A 17 3.67 -6.90 -6.91
C GLU A 17 4.77 -7.57 -6.07
N ASP A 18 5.40 -6.82 -5.16
CA ASP A 18 6.40 -7.38 -4.23
C ASP A 18 5.80 -8.44 -3.30
N MET A 19 4.60 -8.21 -2.77
CA MET A 19 3.92 -9.19 -1.91
C MET A 19 3.46 -10.44 -2.66
N LEU A 20 3.10 -10.32 -3.94
CA LEU A 20 2.79 -11.48 -4.79
C LEU A 20 4.02 -12.36 -5.01
N ILE A 21 5.19 -11.75 -5.29
CA ILE A 21 6.45 -12.48 -5.45
C ILE A 21 6.82 -13.25 -4.16
N ARG A 22 6.50 -12.68 -2.99
CA ARG A 22 6.72 -13.30 -1.67
C ARG A 22 5.62 -14.30 -1.27
N ASN A 23 4.67 -14.59 -2.17
CA ASN A 23 3.59 -15.56 -1.96
C ASN A 23 2.67 -15.23 -0.75
N PHE A 24 2.38 -13.95 -0.53
CA PHE A 24 1.38 -13.55 0.47
C PHE A 24 -0.04 -13.88 -0.01
N ALA A 25 -0.95 -14.15 0.95
CA ALA A 25 -2.36 -14.34 0.66
C ALA A 25 -3.01 -13.04 0.13
N ASP A 26 -3.96 -13.18 -0.80
CA ASP A 26 -4.70 -12.05 -1.38
C ASP A 26 -5.33 -11.14 -0.30
N THR A 27 -5.83 -11.73 0.80
CA THR A 27 -6.40 -11.01 1.94
C THR A 27 -5.37 -10.14 2.67
N THR A 28 -4.15 -10.63 2.81
CA THR A 28 -3.03 -9.89 3.40
C THR A 28 -2.62 -8.74 2.49
N ILE A 29 -2.52 -8.99 1.18
CA ILE A 29 -2.20 -7.95 0.18
C ILE A 29 -3.26 -6.85 0.20
N ASP A 30 -4.54 -7.22 0.30
CA ASP A 30 -5.64 -6.27 0.40
C ASP A 30 -5.57 -5.39 1.63
N ALA A 31 -5.23 -5.95 2.79
CA ALA A 31 -5.06 -5.21 4.04
C ALA A 31 -3.88 -4.24 3.95
N TYR A 32 -2.71 -4.72 3.54
CA TYR A 32 -1.52 -3.89 3.45
C TYR A 32 -1.68 -2.74 2.45
N THR A 33 -2.22 -3.00 1.27
CA THR A 33 -2.46 -1.95 0.27
C THR A 33 -3.55 -0.97 0.69
N TYR A 34 -4.52 -1.36 1.53
CA TYR A 34 -5.46 -0.44 2.16
C TYR A 34 -4.76 0.50 3.15
N HIS A 35 -3.99 -0.05 4.09
CA HIS A 35 -3.33 0.74 5.13
C HIS A 35 -2.26 1.68 4.58
N VAL A 36 -1.45 1.23 3.62
CA VAL A 36 -0.43 2.07 2.98
C VAL A 36 -1.06 3.22 2.20
N ARG A 37 -2.18 2.99 1.52
CA ARG A 37 -2.92 4.08 0.86
C ARG A 37 -3.44 5.09 1.87
N ARG A 38 -4.07 4.61 2.95
CA ARG A 38 -4.58 5.48 4.01
C ARG A 38 -3.46 6.30 4.68
N PHE A 39 -2.29 5.71 4.86
CA PHE A 39 -1.12 6.41 5.38
C PHE A 39 -0.61 7.48 4.39
N ALA A 40 -0.54 7.17 3.10
CA ALA A 40 -0.18 8.15 2.07
C ALA A 40 -1.17 9.32 2.00
N ASP A 41 -2.47 9.03 2.09
CA ASP A 41 -3.54 10.04 2.12
C ASP A 41 -3.46 10.91 3.39
N PHE A 42 -2.99 10.34 4.52
CA PHE A 42 -2.82 11.06 5.80
C PHE A 42 -1.62 12.01 5.78
N THR A 43 -0.46 11.55 5.32
CA THR A 43 0.76 12.37 5.35
C THR A 43 0.74 13.47 4.29
N GLY A 44 -0.02 13.30 3.20
CA GLY A 44 -0.10 14.25 2.09
C GLY A 44 1.23 14.46 1.35
N LYS A 45 2.26 13.70 1.72
CA LYS A 45 3.61 13.73 1.15
C LYS A 45 3.86 12.43 0.38
N PRO A 46 4.79 12.41 -0.58
CA PRO A 46 5.29 11.16 -1.13
C PRO A 46 5.79 10.25 -0.01
N LEU A 47 5.41 8.97 0.01
CA LEU A 47 5.84 8.02 1.06
C LEU A 47 7.37 7.88 1.18
N GLN A 48 8.10 8.19 0.11
CA GLN A 48 9.55 8.20 0.08
C GLN A 48 10.15 9.28 1.00
N CYS A 49 9.35 10.30 1.34
CA CYS A 49 9.70 11.42 2.20
C CYS A 49 9.04 11.32 3.58
N ALA A 50 8.31 10.24 3.88
CA ALA A 50 7.70 10.04 5.18
C ALA A 50 8.80 9.84 6.24
N THR A 51 8.73 10.60 7.33
CA THR A 51 9.65 10.49 8.46
C THR A 51 9.01 9.72 9.60
N VAL A 52 9.80 9.40 10.64
CA VAL A 52 9.30 8.76 11.87
C VAL A 52 8.27 9.62 12.62
N GLU A 53 8.24 10.93 12.35
CA GLU A 53 7.31 11.89 12.97
C GLU A 53 5.93 11.86 12.31
N ASP A 54 5.81 11.28 11.11
CA ASP A 54 4.55 11.15 10.37
C ASP A 54 3.75 9.88 10.75
N ALA A 55 4.27 9.04 11.67
CA ALA A 55 3.74 7.72 12.06
C ALA A 55 2.93 7.74 13.36
#